data_AF-A0A1L9BJ02-F1
#
_entry.id   AF-A0A1L9BJ02-F1
#
_cell.length_a   1.000
_cell.length_b   1.000
_cell.length_c   1.000
_cell.angle_alpha   90.00
_cell.angle_beta   90.00
_cell.angle_gamma   90.00
#
_symmetry.space_group_name_H-M   'P 1'
#
loop_
_entity.id
_entity.type
_entity.pdbx_description
1 polymer ?
#
loop_
_entity_poly.entity_id
_entity_poly.type
_entity_poly.pdbx_seq_one_letter_code
_entity_poly.pdbx_strand_id
1 'polypeptide(L)'
;MLTLQIEDTRTGLVENRTLGDWLEHVSAGVSIGSAEDCTVRLVAQGIASHHARYYGLSNHRFLDVLDEDAEVHFLTQSVRRGVSKRVDYLPFTIGPYTLRFGEK
;
A
#
# COMPACT_ATOMS: atom_id res chain seq x y z
N MET A 1 -2.81 -9.45 -13.88
CA MET A 1 -2.94 -7.99 -13.81
C MET A 1 -3.43 -7.53 -12.43
N LEU A 2 -2.63 -6.76 -11.71
CA LEU A 2 -2.94 -6.22 -10.39
C LEU A 2 -3.78 -4.95 -10.49
N THR A 3 -4.83 -4.84 -9.67
CA THR A 3 -5.61 -3.62 -9.50
C THR A 3 -5.47 -3.07 -8.08
N LEU A 4 -5.61 -1.75 -7.96
CA LEU A 4 -5.61 -1.05 -6.68
C LEU A 4 -6.79 -0.09 -6.64
N GLN A 5 -7.62 -0.23 -5.62
CA GLN A 5 -8.63 0.75 -5.25
C GLN A 5 -8.08 1.65 -4.15
N ILE A 6 -8.25 2.96 -4.31
CA ILE A 6 -7.84 3.99 -3.35
C ILE A 6 -9.07 4.82 -3.00
N GLU A 7 -9.43 4.87 -1.73
CA GLU A 7 -10.52 5.70 -1.22
C GLU A 7 -9.95 6.80 -0.32
N ASP A 8 -10.25 8.07 -0.62
CA ASP A 8 -9.98 9.18 0.30
C ASP A 8 -11.14 9.32 1.29
N THR A 9 -10.92 8.88 2.52
CA THR A 9 -11.93 8.88 3.60
C THR A 9 -12.45 10.26 3.98
N ARG A 10 -11.76 11.34 3.60
CA ARG A 10 -12.21 12.72 3.88
C ARG A 10 -13.26 13.19 2.89
N THR A 11 -13.20 12.70 1.65
CA THR A 11 -14.05 13.15 0.54
C THR A 11 -15.00 12.08 0.03
N GLY A 12 -14.73 10.81 0.37
CA GLY A 12 -15.42 9.64 -0.19
C GLY A 12 -15.04 9.35 -1.64
N LEU A 13 -14.05 10.04 -2.21
CA LEU A 13 -13.61 9.81 -3.58
C LEU A 13 -12.92 8.45 -3.70
N VAL A 14 -13.33 7.67 -4.68
CA VAL A 14 -12.76 6.35 -4.99
C VAL A 14 -12.09 6.38 -6.36
N GLU A 15 -10.80 6.05 -6.38
CA GLU A 15 -9.98 5.88 -7.59
C GLU A 15 -9.62 4.40 -7.77
N ASN A 16 -9.64 3.92 -9.02
CA ASN A 16 -9.16 2.58 -9.35
C ASN A 16 -7.96 2.69 -10.32
N ARG A 17 -6.84 2.09 -9.96
CA ARG A 17 -5.61 2.03 -10.76
C ARG A 17 -5.33 0.61 -11.21
N THR A 18 -4.84 0.48 -12.43
CA THR A 18 -4.28 -0.76 -12.96
C THR A 18 -2.76 -0.68 -12.84
N LEU A 19 -2.18 -1.59 -12.06
CA LEU A 19 -0.75 -1.60 -11.72
C LEU A 19 -0.04 -2.75 -12.44
N GLY A 20 -0.41 -3.10 -13.68
CA GLY A 20 0.26 -4.13 -14.50
C GLY A 20 0.58 -5.46 -13.80
N ASP A 21 1.69 -6.09 -14.18
CA ASP A 21 2.20 -7.36 -13.61
C ASP A 21 3.38 -7.14 -12.65
N TRP A 22 3.29 -6.08 -11.83
CA TRP A 22 4.37 -5.66 -10.92
C TRP A 22 4.66 -6.65 -9.78
N LEU A 23 3.80 -7.67 -9.61
CA LEU A 23 3.98 -8.74 -8.61
C LEU A 23 4.88 -9.89 -9.08
N GLU A 24 5.22 -9.97 -10.37
CA GLU A 24 6.12 -11.02 -10.87
C GLU A 24 7.58 -10.82 -10.43
N HIS A 25 7.93 -9.59 -10.01
CA HIS A 25 9.27 -9.26 -9.52
C HIS A 25 9.28 -9.32 -7.99
N VAL A 26 9.63 -10.50 -7.47
CA VAL A 26 9.59 -10.95 -6.06
C VAL A 26 10.33 -10.03 -5.05
N SER A 27 11.02 -8.98 -5.50
CA SER A 27 11.76 -8.03 -4.65
C SER A 27 11.47 -6.54 -4.90
N ALA A 28 10.84 -6.16 -6.01
CA ALA A 28 10.58 -4.75 -6.33
C ALA A 28 9.26 -4.26 -5.71
N GLY A 29 8.18 -5.05 -5.86
CA GLY A 29 6.86 -4.72 -5.34
C GLY A 29 6.28 -3.38 -5.84
N VAL A 30 5.21 -2.95 -5.21
CA VAL A 30 4.54 -1.67 -5.40
C VAL A 30 4.93 -0.76 -4.24
N SER A 31 5.69 0.29 -4.51
CA SER A 31 6.02 1.31 -3.51
C SER A 31 4.86 2.30 -3.35
N ILE A 32 4.53 2.64 -2.11
CA ILE A 32 3.42 3.52 -1.73
C ILE A 32 3.99 4.62 -0.85
N GLY A 33 3.75 5.89 -1.21
CA GLY A 33 4.29 7.03 -0.46
C GLY A 33 4.00 8.37 -1.12
N SER A 34 4.57 9.45 -0.60
CA SER A 34 4.40 10.80 -1.15
C SER A 34 5.47 11.21 -2.17
N ALA A 35 6.58 10.48 -2.23
CA ALA A 35 7.66 10.72 -3.17
C ALA A 35 7.26 10.44 -4.62
N GLU A 36 7.90 11.13 -5.57
CA GLU A 36 7.55 11.06 -7.00
C GLU A 36 7.95 9.73 -7.66
N ASP A 37 8.90 9.04 -7.06
CA ASP A 37 9.40 7.74 -7.49
C ASP A 37 8.57 6.56 -6.95
N CYS A 38 7.53 6.82 -6.14
CA CYS A 38 6.61 5.79 -5.68
C CYS A 38 5.67 5.33 -6.80
N THR A 39 5.48 4.01 -6.94
CA THR A 39 4.51 3.43 -7.87
C THR A 39 3.09 3.96 -7.60
N VAL A 40 2.75 4.10 -6.32
CA VAL A 40 1.50 4.68 -5.86
C VAL A 40 1.83 5.92 -5.05
N ARG A 41 1.76 7.08 -5.73
CA ARG A 41 1.88 8.37 -5.09
C ARG A 41 0.57 8.76 -4.40
N LEU A 42 0.65 9.08 -3.11
CA LEU A 42 -0.42 9.60 -2.27
C LEU A 42 -0.03 10.97 -1.72
N VAL A 43 -0.87 11.99 -1.89
CA VAL A 43 -0.56 13.38 -1.53
C VAL A 43 -1.47 13.85 -0.41
N ALA A 44 -1.06 13.57 0.83
CA ALA A 44 -1.71 14.10 2.03
C ALA A 44 -0.70 14.24 3.18
N GLN A 45 -1.07 15.01 4.20
CA GLN A 45 -0.32 15.07 5.46
C GLN A 45 -0.30 13.68 6.13
N GLY A 46 0.80 13.37 6.82
CA GLY A 46 0.97 12.09 7.50
C GLY A 46 1.44 10.94 6.62
N ILE A 47 1.84 11.21 5.37
CA ILE A 47 2.36 10.20 4.44
C ILE A 47 3.85 10.44 4.19
N ALA A 48 4.68 9.58 4.78
CA ALA A 48 6.12 9.51 4.52
C ALA A 48 6.47 9.36 3.03
N SER A 49 7.70 9.76 2.67
CA SER A 49 8.20 9.76 1.29
C SER A 49 8.09 8.37 0.64
N HIS A 50 8.61 7.35 1.33
CA HIS A 50 8.41 5.93 1.00
C HIS A 50 7.72 5.29 2.21
N HIS A 51 6.40 5.21 2.20
CA HIS A 51 5.63 4.82 3.39
C HIS A 51 5.57 3.30 3.57
N ALA A 52 5.22 2.59 2.51
CA ALA A 52 5.07 1.14 2.52
C ALA A 52 5.44 0.51 1.17
N ARG A 53 5.69 -0.80 1.19
CA ARG A 53 5.86 -1.61 -0.02
C ARG A 53 4.93 -2.81 0.04
N TYR A 54 4.10 -2.95 -0.98
CA TYR A 54 3.26 -4.13 -1.19
C TYR A 54 3.94 -5.08 -2.16
N TYR A 55 4.06 -6.36 -1.83
CA TYR A 55 4.74 -7.32 -2.71
C TYR A 55 4.18 -8.74 -2.58
N GLY A 56 4.43 -9.54 -3.61
CA GLY A 56 4.12 -10.97 -3.63
C GLY A 56 5.32 -11.80 -3.21
N LEU A 57 5.10 -12.80 -2.36
CA LEU A 57 6.08 -13.85 -2.08
C LEU A 57 5.33 -15.18 -2.04
N SER A 58 5.64 -16.07 -2.99
CA SER A 58 4.85 -17.28 -3.24
C SER A 58 3.36 -16.93 -3.47
N ASN A 59 2.45 -17.67 -2.83
CA ASN A 59 1.00 -17.50 -2.96
C ASN A 59 0.42 -16.44 -2.01
N HIS A 60 1.28 -15.63 -1.38
CA HIS A 60 0.87 -14.66 -0.37
C HIS A 60 1.24 -13.23 -0.77
N ARG A 61 0.56 -12.28 -0.13
CA ARG A 61 0.82 -10.84 -0.30
C ARG A 61 1.27 -10.26 1.01
N PHE A 62 2.28 -9.42 0.96
CA PHE A 62 2.92 -8.83 2.12
C PHE A 62 2.96 -7.30 1.98
N LEU A 63 3.04 -6.64 3.12
CA LEU A 63 3.23 -5.21 3.25
C LEU A 63 4.38 -4.95 4.22
N ASP A 64 5.42 -4.27 3.74
CA ASP A 64 6.51 -3.74 4.56
C ASP A 64 6.30 -2.26 4.81
N VAL A 65 6.49 -1.82 6.04
CA VAL A 65 6.51 -0.39 6.40
C VAL A 65 7.97 0.09 6.38
N LEU A 66 8.24 1.11 5.58
CA LEU A 66 9.62 1.45 5.18
C LEU A 66 10.24 2.57 6.03
N ASP A 67 9.46 3.60 6.38
CA ASP A 67 9.90 4.80 7.09
C ASP A 67 9.60 4.73 8.60
N GLU A 68 10.42 5.36 9.44
CA GLU A 68 10.28 5.34 10.91
C GLU A 68 8.99 6.03 11.37
N ASP A 69 8.58 7.06 10.64
CA ASP A 69 7.36 7.82 10.91
C ASP A 69 6.12 7.23 10.21
N ALA A 70 6.30 6.15 9.43
CA ALA A 70 5.20 5.49 8.74
C ALA A 70 4.42 4.54 9.67
N GLU A 71 3.09 4.64 9.60
CA GLU A 71 2.17 3.76 10.30
C GLU A 71 1.04 3.35 9.36
N VAL A 72 0.82 2.04 9.24
CA VAL A 72 -0.24 1.46 8.44
C VAL A 72 -1.29 0.86 9.36
N HIS A 73 -2.55 1.22 9.16
CA HIS A 73 -3.67 0.73 9.96
C HIS A 73 -4.43 -0.37 9.23
N PHE A 74 -4.79 -1.42 9.97
CA PHE A 74 -5.70 -2.47 9.56
C PHE A 74 -6.89 -2.49 10.52
N LEU A 75 -7.95 -3.22 10.17
CA LEU A 75 -9.16 -3.38 10.99
C LEU A 75 -8.89 -3.70 12.47
N THR A 76 -7.85 -4.48 12.77
CA THR A 76 -7.59 -4.99 14.12
C THR A 76 -6.28 -4.52 14.76
N GLN A 77 -5.42 -3.82 14.01
CA GLN A 77 -4.07 -3.47 14.47
C GLN A 77 -3.42 -2.44 13.56
N SER A 78 -2.44 -1.71 14.07
CA SER A 78 -1.51 -0.92 13.26
C SER A 78 -0.13 -1.54 13.22
N VAL A 79 0.62 -1.21 12.17
CA VAL A 79 1.97 -1.73 11.89
C VAL A 79 2.89 -0.56 11.61
N ARG A 80 4.08 -0.58 12.20
CA ARG A 80 5.14 0.42 12.02
C ARG A 80 6.36 -0.22 11.36
N ARG A 81 7.39 0.60 11.10
CA ARG A 81 8.63 0.18 10.45
C ARG A 81 9.23 -1.12 10.99
N GLY A 82 9.84 -1.87 10.09
CA GLY A 82 10.61 -3.07 10.42
C GLY A 82 9.75 -4.32 10.60
N VAL A 83 8.43 -4.18 10.45
CA VAL A 83 7.48 -5.28 10.47
C VAL A 83 6.99 -5.54 9.05
N SER A 84 7.21 -6.75 8.58
CA SER A 84 6.54 -7.29 7.39
C SER A 84 5.25 -7.98 7.81
N LYS A 85 4.13 -7.64 7.17
CA LYS A 85 2.84 -8.25 7.47
C LYS A 85 2.24 -8.91 6.24
N ARG A 86 1.79 -10.16 6.40
CA ARG A 86 0.96 -10.83 5.40
C ARG A 86 -0.43 -10.17 5.37
N VAL A 87 -0.85 -9.74 4.18
CA VAL A 87 -2.10 -8.99 3.96
C VAL A 87 -3.07 -9.67 3.00
N ASP A 88 -2.63 -10.55 2.08
CA ASP A 88 -3.49 -11.32 1.15
C ASP A 88 -4.75 -10.57 0.64
N TYR A 89 -4.58 -9.34 0.14
CA TYR A 89 -5.66 -8.47 -0.39
C TYR A 89 -6.60 -7.82 0.63
N LEU A 90 -6.34 -7.97 1.93
CA LEU A 90 -7.05 -7.22 2.96
C LEU A 90 -6.80 -5.71 2.80
N PRO A 91 -7.84 -4.88 2.98
CA PRO A 91 -7.69 -3.43 2.93
C PRO A 91 -6.85 -2.93 4.11
N PHE A 92 -6.16 -1.83 3.88
CA PHE A 92 -5.39 -1.14 4.91
C PHE A 92 -5.40 0.37 4.66
N THR A 93 -5.07 1.14 5.68
CA THR A 93 -5.17 2.60 5.66
C THR A 93 -3.80 3.24 5.90
N ILE A 94 -3.48 4.25 5.09
CA ILE A 94 -2.31 5.13 5.21
C ILE A 94 -2.81 6.56 5.24
N GLY A 95 -2.65 7.24 6.37
CA GLY A 95 -3.23 8.58 6.56
C GLY A 95 -4.74 8.58 6.26
N PRO A 96 -5.25 9.47 5.40
CA PRO A 96 -6.66 9.51 5.03
C PRO A 96 -7.06 8.52 3.93
N TYR A 97 -6.16 7.66 3.45
CA TYR A 97 -6.44 6.78 2.31
C TYR A 97 -6.63 5.34 2.74
N THR A 98 -7.75 4.73 2.34
CA THR A 98 -7.94 3.27 2.40
C THR A 98 -7.57 2.66 1.07
N LEU A 99 -6.64 1.69 1.09
CA LEU A 99 -6.12 1.00 -0.07
C LEU A 99 -6.59 -0.47 -0.06
N ARG A 100 -6.99 -0.96 -1.23
CA ARG A 100 -7.34 -2.38 -1.43
C ARG A 100 -6.79 -2.88 -2.75
N PHE A 101 -5.90 -3.86 -2.68
CA PHE A 101 -5.39 -4.57 -3.85
C PHE A 101 -6.33 -5.71 -4.25
N GLY A 102 -6.37 -6.02 -5.56
CA GLY A 102 -7.11 -7.15 -6.09
C GLY A 102 -6.46 -7.73 -7.34
N GLU A 103 -6.82 -8.95 -7.66
CA GLU A 103 -6.50 -9.58 -8.95
C GLU A 103 -7.75 -9.56 -9.82
N LYS A 104 -7.59 -9.18 -11.09
CA LYS A 104 -8.65 -9.21 -12.09
C LYS A 104 -8.37 -10.31 -13.10
#